data_AF-A0A3M2DAD7-F1
#
_entry.id   AF-A0A3M2DAD7-F1
#
_cell.length_a   1.000
_cell.length_b   1.000
_cell.length_c   1.000
_cell.angle_alpha   90.00
_cell.angle_beta   90.00
_cell.angle_gamma   90.00
#
_symmetry.space_group_name_H-M   'P 1'
#
loop_
_entity.id
_entity.type
_entity.pdbx_description
1 polymer ?
#
loop_
_entity_poly.entity_id
_entity_poly.type
_entity_poly.pdbx_seq_one_letter_code
_entity_poly.pdbx_strand_id
1 'polypeptide(L)'
;MVTKMKTVKFFKTFLTLAFAFVVIFSSCSEHAERLTSNEKKISEAEKPATLPVETPLENPHSDELADARKLFLEKCARCHKEDGSGGKVLIDGEELRVPNFASEKMKKEPDKEFIEAIKNGIPDDGMPSFKKELTEDQIKDLVKFIRKEFQKQ
;
A
#
# COMPACT_ATOMS: atom_id res chain seq x y z
N MET A 1 -30.98 -50.61 -14.08
CA MET A 1 -31.99 -49.92 -14.91
C MET A 1 -31.43 -48.57 -15.35
N VAL A 2 -31.71 -48.17 -16.59
CA VAL A 2 -31.41 -46.85 -17.17
C VAL A 2 -32.37 -45.82 -16.52
N THR A 3 -32.02 -44.55 -16.25
CA THR A 3 -32.11 -43.47 -17.26
C THR A 3 -31.42 -42.17 -16.81
N LYS A 4 -30.89 -41.47 -17.80
CA LYS A 4 -30.12 -40.21 -17.77
C LYS A 4 -31.03 -38.97 -17.61
N MET A 5 -30.49 -37.92 -17.01
CA MET A 5 -30.49 -36.53 -17.54
C MET A 5 -31.81 -35.74 -17.64
N LYS A 6 -31.86 -34.60 -16.94
CA LYS A 6 -32.58 -33.40 -17.40
C LYS A 6 -31.71 -32.14 -17.23
N THR A 7 -30.98 -31.79 -18.29
CA THR A 7 -30.48 -30.43 -18.49
C THR A 7 -31.64 -29.51 -18.85
N VAL A 8 -31.70 -28.31 -18.28
CA VAL A 8 -32.67 -27.29 -18.71
C VAL A 8 -31.93 -26.00 -19.09
N LYS A 9 -31.69 -25.83 -20.40
CA LYS A 9 -31.36 -24.52 -20.98
C LYS A 9 -32.65 -23.69 -20.98
N PHE A 10 -32.72 -22.65 -20.17
CA PHE A 10 -33.78 -21.64 -20.30
C PHE A 10 -33.24 -20.33 -20.89
N PHE A 11 -33.84 -19.95 -22.02
CA PHE A 11 -34.09 -18.57 -22.43
C PHE A 11 -32.89 -17.61 -22.56
N LYS A 12 -32.02 -17.93 -23.52
CA LYS A 12 -31.15 -16.95 -24.19
C LYS A 12 -31.95 -16.10 -25.22
N THR A 13 -33.00 -15.42 -24.77
CA THR A 13 -33.86 -14.56 -25.62
C THR A 13 -34.55 -13.45 -24.79
N PHE A 14 -33.91 -12.30 -24.67
CA PHE A 14 -34.60 -10.99 -24.59
C PHE A 14 -33.74 -9.94 -25.30
N LEU A 15 -33.75 -10.06 -26.62
CA LEU A 15 -33.17 -9.11 -27.56
C LEU A 15 -34.15 -7.94 -27.75
N THR A 16 -33.61 -6.73 -27.89
CA THR A 16 -34.28 -5.50 -28.37
C THR A 16 -35.56 -5.02 -27.65
N LEU A 17 -35.40 -3.97 -26.84
CA LEU A 17 -36.18 -2.74 -27.08
C LEU A 17 -35.28 -1.53 -26.80
N ALA A 18 -35.11 -0.66 -27.78
CA ALA A 18 -34.40 0.60 -27.64
C ALA A 18 -35.40 1.75 -27.70
N PHE A 19 -35.36 2.69 -26.76
CA PHE A 19 -35.83 4.05 -27.01
C PHE A 19 -35.19 5.08 -26.07
N ALA A 20 -34.46 6.02 -26.69
CA ALA A 20 -34.12 7.37 -26.26
C ALA A 20 -34.04 7.71 -24.75
N PHE A 21 -32.79 7.85 -24.27
CA PHE A 21 -32.39 9.02 -23.49
C PHE A 21 -31.13 9.63 -24.10
N VAL A 22 -31.33 10.30 -25.23
CA VAL A 22 -30.35 11.21 -25.86
C VAL A 22 -30.60 12.61 -25.31
N VAL A 23 -29.59 13.48 -25.36
CA VAL A 23 -29.58 14.90 -24.92
C VAL A 23 -29.36 15.11 -23.42
N ILE A 24 -28.10 15.25 -23.02
CA ILE A 24 -27.52 16.50 -22.47
C ILE A 24 -26.05 16.56 -22.90
N PHE A 25 -25.78 17.40 -23.90
CA PHE A 25 -24.45 17.91 -24.28
C PHE A 25 -24.72 19.33 -24.79
N SER A 26 -24.38 20.37 -24.01
CA SER A 26 -24.02 21.73 -24.51
C SER A 26 -23.85 22.75 -23.38
N SER A 27 -22.59 23.03 -23.05
CA SER A 27 -21.95 24.36 -22.91
C SER A 27 -20.52 24.05 -22.41
N CYS A 28 -19.43 24.23 -23.17
CA CYS A 28 -18.84 25.49 -23.66
C CYS A 28 -18.63 26.51 -22.53
N SER A 29 -17.52 27.25 -22.35
CA SER A 29 -16.18 27.32 -22.97
C SER A 29 -15.35 28.31 -22.10
N GLU A 30 -14.01 28.39 -22.06
CA GLU A 30 -12.90 27.72 -22.76
C GLU A 30 -11.61 27.80 -21.89
N HIS A 31 -10.52 27.06 -22.21
CA HIS A 31 -9.14 27.62 -22.21
C HIS A 31 -8.08 26.62 -22.74
N ALA A 32 -7.74 26.79 -24.01
CA ALA A 32 -6.39 26.50 -24.51
C ALA A 32 -5.53 27.78 -24.43
N GLU A 33 -4.29 27.68 -24.90
CA GLU A 33 -3.23 28.72 -24.89
C GLU A 33 -2.64 28.92 -23.47
N ARG A 34 -1.31 28.83 -23.26
CA ARG A 34 -0.27 29.31 -24.17
C ARG A 34 1.00 28.44 -24.12
N LEU A 35 1.44 27.99 -25.29
CA LEU A 35 2.85 27.64 -25.51
C LEU A 35 3.65 28.94 -25.64
N THR A 36 4.70 29.13 -24.85
CA THR A 36 5.81 30.04 -25.19
C THR A 36 7.13 29.31 -25.04
N SER A 37 7.51 28.66 -26.14
CA SER A 37 8.88 28.58 -26.66
C SER A 37 10.00 29.07 -25.74
N ASN A 38 10.87 28.14 -25.32
CA ASN A 38 12.29 28.44 -25.26
C ASN A 38 13.10 27.21 -25.71
N GLU A 39 13.18 27.02 -27.03
CA GLU A 39 14.27 26.24 -27.60
C GLU A 39 15.59 26.97 -27.33
N LYS A 40 16.44 26.39 -26.49
CA LYS A 40 17.88 26.61 -26.60
C LYS A 40 18.63 25.29 -26.72
N LYS A 41 18.59 24.76 -27.95
CA LYS A 41 19.55 23.78 -28.45
C LYS A 41 20.97 24.33 -28.32
N ILE A 42 21.77 23.76 -27.42
CA ILE A 42 23.23 23.67 -27.58
C ILE A 42 23.64 22.24 -27.22
N SER A 43 24.32 21.58 -28.14
CA SER A 43 25.01 20.32 -27.92
C SER A 43 26.32 20.57 -27.18
N GLU A 44 26.76 19.63 -26.35
CA GLU A 44 27.90 18.79 -26.71
C GLU A 44 27.97 17.60 -25.74
N ALA A 45 28.67 16.54 -26.15
CA ALA A 45 28.84 15.35 -25.32
C ALA A 45 30.05 15.52 -24.39
N GLU A 46 29.84 15.41 -23.08
CA GLU A 46 30.88 14.85 -22.22
C GLU A 46 30.30 14.06 -21.04
N LYS A 47 30.75 12.81 -20.91
CA LYS A 47 30.50 11.92 -19.77
C LYS A 47 31.80 11.89 -18.96
N PRO A 48 31.76 12.30 -17.69
CA PRO A 48 32.10 11.33 -16.64
C PRO A 48 31.10 11.31 -15.48
N ALA A 49 31.12 10.21 -14.73
CA ALA A 49 30.20 9.95 -13.63
C ALA A 49 30.47 10.81 -12.39
N THR A 50 29.40 11.29 -11.75
CA THR A 50 29.12 11.17 -10.31
C THR A 50 27.65 11.60 -10.13
N LEU A 51 26.78 10.73 -9.64
CA LEU A 51 25.40 11.09 -9.31
C LEU A 51 25.39 11.80 -7.95
N PRO A 52 24.90 13.05 -7.84
CA PRO A 52 24.55 13.64 -6.55
C PRO A 52 23.36 12.86 -5.98
N VAL A 53 23.48 12.43 -4.73
CA VAL A 53 22.29 12.09 -3.95
C VAL A 53 21.59 13.41 -3.63
N GLU A 54 20.53 13.73 -4.36
CA GLU A 54 19.68 14.86 -4.05
C GLU A 54 18.91 14.58 -2.77
N THR A 55 19.43 15.07 -1.64
CA THR A 55 18.70 15.15 -0.37
C THR A 55 17.43 15.98 -0.60
N PRO A 56 16.22 15.44 -0.42
CA PRO A 56 15.01 16.24 -0.50
C PRO A 56 15.01 17.31 0.59
N LEU A 57 14.75 18.55 0.19
CA LEU A 57 14.72 19.70 1.10
C LEU A 57 13.57 19.54 2.12
N GLU A 58 13.93 19.55 3.41
CA GLU A 58 12.97 19.36 4.50
C GLU A 58 11.90 20.46 4.52
N ASN A 59 10.64 20.04 4.46
CA ASN A 59 9.49 20.90 4.65
C ASN A 59 9.00 20.70 6.11
N PRO A 60 9.13 21.68 7.02
CA PRO A 60 9.00 21.47 8.48
C PRO A 60 7.58 21.17 8.99
N HIS A 61 6.66 20.80 8.08
CA HIS A 61 5.27 20.42 8.34
C HIS A 61 4.83 19.12 7.65
N SER A 62 5.73 18.37 7.01
CA SER A 62 5.41 16.99 6.60
C SER A 62 5.32 16.08 7.83
N ASP A 63 4.28 15.24 7.91
CA ASP A 63 4.31 14.06 8.79
C ASP A 63 5.45 13.15 8.29
N GLU A 64 6.58 13.19 9.01
CA GLU A 64 7.81 12.44 8.75
C GLU A 64 7.53 10.95 8.48
N LEU A 65 6.46 10.41 9.05
CA LEU A 65 6.09 9.00 8.99
C LEU A 65 4.79 8.76 8.22
N ALA A 66 4.33 9.71 7.39
CA ALA A 66 3.11 9.57 6.57
C ALA A 66 3.15 8.33 5.66
N ASP A 67 4.28 8.10 4.99
CA ASP A 67 4.46 6.94 4.12
C ASP A 67 4.53 5.64 4.92
N ALA A 68 5.18 5.64 6.09
CA ALA A 68 5.22 4.49 6.99
C ALA A 68 3.82 4.18 7.57
N ARG A 69 3.02 5.20 7.90
CA ARG A 69 1.62 5.09 8.33
C ARG A 69 0.76 4.43 7.26
N LYS A 70 0.85 4.93 6.02
CA LYS A 70 0.16 4.35 4.86
C LYS A 70 0.57 2.90 4.65
N LEU A 71 1.87 2.62 4.65
CA LEU A 71 2.43 1.28 4.46
C LEU A 71 1.98 0.30 5.55
N PHE A 72 1.91 0.76 6.80
CA PHE A 72 1.39 -0.02 7.92
C PHE A 72 -0.08 -0.39 7.73
N LEU A 73 -0.92 0.56 7.29
CA LEU A 73 -2.33 0.29 6.98
C LEU A 73 -2.48 -0.70 5.82
N GLU A 74 -1.68 -0.59 4.77
CA GLU A 74 -1.73 -1.46 3.59
C GLU A 74 -1.20 -2.89 3.84
N LYS A 75 -0.19 -3.06 4.72
CA LYS A 75 0.56 -4.32 4.87
C LYS A 75 0.42 -4.99 6.23
N CYS A 76 0.27 -4.23 7.31
CA CYS A 76 0.37 -4.74 8.68
C CYS A 76 -0.98 -4.76 9.41
N ALA A 77 -1.85 -3.77 9.15
CA ALA A 77 -3.09 -3.58 9.91
C ALA A 77 -4.11 -4.73 9.76
N ARG A 78 -4.05 -5.55 8.70
CA ARG A 78 -4.89 -6.77 8.56
C ARG A 78 -4.76 -7.71 9.78
N CYS A 79 -3.58 -7.77 10.39
CA CYS A 79 -3.29 -8.63 11.54
C CYS A 79 -3.02 -7.81 12.82
N HIS A 80 -2.27 -6.71 12.72
CA HIS A 80 -1.92 -5.87 13.87
C HIS A 80 -3.02 -4.87 14.28
N LYS A 81 -4.07 -4.71 13.47
CA LYS A 81 -5.07 -3.63 13.49
C LYS A 81 -4.47 -2.25 13.25
N GLU A 82 -5.32 -1.30 12.88
CA GLU A 82 -4.92 0.10 12.62
C GLU A 82 -4.38 0.80 13.89
N ASP A 83 -4.86 0.39 15.07
CA ASP A 83 -4.44 0.90 16.37
C ASP A 83 -3.22 0.18 16.98
N GLY A 84 -2.65 -0.81 16.27
CA GLY A 84 -1.53 -1.61 16.76
C GLY A 84 -1.85 -2.53 17.94
N SER A 85 -3.12 -2.69 18.31
CA SER A 85 -3.53 -3.48 19.48
C SER A 85 -3.42 -5.01 19.27
N GLY A 86 -3.32 -5.48 18.02
CA GLY A 86 -3.18 -6.90 17.68
C GLY A 86 -4.28 -7.78 18.30
N GLY A 87 -3.88 -8.91 18.87
CA GLY A 87 -4.76 -9.88 19.53
C GLY A 87 -5.07 -11.10 18.66
N LYS A 88 -6.20 -11.75 18.94
CA LYS A 88 -6.70 -12.88 18.15
C LYS A 88 -7.25 -12.38 16.82
N VAL A 89 -6.73 -12.90 15.70
CA VAL A 89 -7.26 -12.67 14.36
C VAL A 89 -7.42 -14.01 13.64
N LEU A 90 -8.46 -14.14 12.80
CA LEU A 90 -8.71 -15.34 12.00
C LEU A 90 -8.30 -15.03 10.55
N ILE A 91 -7.24 -15.68 10.07
CA ILE A 91 -6.71 -15.50 8.71
C ILE A 91 -6.76 -16.85 8.01
N ASP A 92 -7.51 -16.92 6.91
CA ASP A 92 -7.61 -18.07 6.01
C ASP A 92 -7.95 -19.43 6.71
N GLY A 93 -8.58 -19.36 7.88
CA GLY A 93 -8.98 -20.50 8.73
C GLY A 93 -8.17 -20.70 10.01
N GLU A 94 -7.08 -19.94 10.19
CA GLU A 94 -6.13 -20.09 11.30
C GLU A 94 -6.25 -18.93 12.33
N GLU A 95 -6.26 -19.25 13.64
CA GLU A 95 -6.23 -18.24 14.71
C GLU A 95 -4.78 -17.83 14.99
N LEU A 96 -4.39 -16.63 14.54
CA LEU A 96 -3.11 -16.03 14.88
C LEU A 96 -3.23 -15.20 16.17
N ARG A 97 -2.14 -15.09 16.93
CA ARG A 97 -2.05 -14.29 18.17
C ARG A 97 -1.03 -13.19 18.03
N VAL A 98 -1.48 -12.09 17.47
CA VAL A 98 -0.66 -10.94 17.11
C VAL A 98 -0.35 -10.12 18.37
N PRO A 99 0.90 -9.72 18.63
CA PRO A 99 1.24 -8.95 19.82
C PRO A 99 0.66 -7.52 19.77
N ASN A 100 0.25 -7.01 20.93
CA ASN A 100 -0.08 -5.60 21.11
C ASN A 100 1.21 -4.78 21.20
N PHE A 101 1.43 -3.85 20.28
CA PHE A 101 2.65 -3.04 20.24
C PHE A 101 2.81 -2.12 21.47
N ALA A 102 1.71 -1.66 22.07
CA ALA A 102 1.72 -0.82 23.27
C ALA A 102 2.07 -1.59 24.57
N SER A 103 2.21 -2.92 24.51
CA SER A 103 2.53 -3.74 25.67
C SER A 103 3.98 -3.55 26.15
N GLU A 104 4.19 -3.69 27.46
CA GLU A 104 5.51 -3.55 28.09
C GLU A 104 6.54 -4.60 27.63
N LYS A 105 6.09 -5.72 27.05
CA LYS A 105 6.98 -6.65 26.35
C LYS A 105 7.50 -6.00 25.06
N MET A 106 6.60 -5.65 24.14
CA MET A 106 6.96 -5.10 22.83
C MET A 106 7.73 -3.77 22.92
N LYS A 107 7.46 -2.95 23.94
CA LYS A 107 8.23 -1.73 24.21
C LYS A 107 9.70 -1.98 24.55
N LYS A 108 10.02 -3.14 25.14
CA LYS A 108 11.38 -3.50 25.59
C LYS A 108 12.17 -4.31 24.57
N GLU A 109 11.50 -4.95 23.60
CA GLU A 109 12.20 -5.60 22.50
C GLU A 109 12.97 -4.53 21.69
N PRO A 110 14.24 -4.78 21.28
CA PRO A 110 15.04 -3.80 20.56
C PRO A 110 14.66 -3.74 19.06
N ASP A 111 14.92 -2.60 18.41
CA ASP A 111 14.52 -2.35 17.00
C ASP A 111 14.95 -3.44 16.03
N LYS A 112 16.12 -4.07 16.27
CA LYS A 112 16.61 -5.17 15.43
C LYS A 112 15.65 -6.37 15.35
N GLU A 113 14.92 -6.68 16.43
CA GLU A 113 13.94 -7.79 16.39
C GLU A 113 12.73 -7.41 15.55
N PHE A 114 12.28 -6.15 15.61
CA PHE A 114 11.20 -5.67 14.75
C PHE A 114 11.64 -5.66 13.27
N ILE A 115 12.85 -5.19 12.97
CA ILE A 115 13.40 -5.17 11.61
C ILE A 115 13.48 -6.61 11.06
N GLU A 116 14.08 -7.55 11.80
CA GLU A 116 14.21 -8.93 11.33
C GLU A 116 12.86 -9.66 11.25
N ALA A 117 11.90 -9.37 12.14
CA ALA A 117 10.53 -9.92 12.06
C ALA A 117 9.76 -9.41 10.84
N ILE A 118 9.80 -8.10 10.54
CA ILE A 118 9.17 -7.55 9.33
C ILE A 118 9.85 -8.12 8.07
N LYS A 119 11.19 -8.16 8.07
CA LYS A 119 11.99 -8.61 6.93
C LYS A 119 11.77 -10.09 6.63
N ASN A 120 11.98 -10.97 7.60
CA ASN A 120 11.99 -12.42 7.40
C ASN A 120 10.64 -13.10 7.71
N GLY A 121 9.71 -12.38 8.35
CA GLY A 121 8.49 -12.96 8.90
C GLY A 121 8.74 -13.75 10.18
N ILE A 122 7.67 -14.33 10.71
CA ILE A 122 7.69 -15.31 11.79
C ILE A 122 6.76 -16.46 11.34
N PRO A 123 7.28 -17.43 10.56
CA PRO A 123 6.45 -18.45 9.91
C PRO A 123 5.62 -19.27 10.91
N ASP A 124 6.19 -19.58 12.07
CA ASP A 124 5.53 -20.37 13.13
C ASP A 124 4.37 -19.63 13.82
N ASP A 125 4.35 -18.28 13.75
CA ASP A 125 3.29 -17.41 14.25
C ASP A 125 2.40 -16.85 13.10
N GLY A 126 2.59 -17.32 11.86
CA GLY A 126 1.82 -16.90 10.67
C GLY A 126 2.15 -15.50 10.13
N MET A 127 3.23 -14.85 10.58
CA MET A 127 3.64 -13.53 10.07
C MET A 127 4.48 -13.68 8.78
N PRO A 128 4.07 -13.09 7.64
CA PRO A 128 4.78 -13.23 6.37
C PRO A 128 6.08 -12.39 6.31
N SER A 129 6.99 -12.80 5.43
CA SER A 129 8.22 -12.05 5.09
C SER A 129 7.93 -10.92 4.12
N PHE A 130 8.36 -9.69 4.45
CA PHE A 130 8.23 -8.52 3.58
C PHE A 130 9.50 -8.15 2.80
N LYS A 131 10.61 -8.88 2.95
CA LYS A 131 11.91 -8.62 2.29
C LYS A 131 11.89 -8.51 0.75
N LYS A 132 10.85 -9.02 0.09
CA LYS A 132 10.66 -8.92 -1.38
C LYS A 132 9.78 -7.74 -1.80
N GLU A 133 9.06 -7.13 -0.87
CA GLU A 133 8.09 -6.06 -1.13
C GLU A 133 8.56 -4.70 -0.60
N LEU A 134 9.37 -4.68 0.46
CA LEU A 134 9.81 -3.48 1.16
C LEU A 134 11.33 -3.30 1.09
N THR A 135 11.78 -2.05 0.99
CA THR A 135 13.19 -1.70 1.16
C THR A 135 13.61 -1.72 2.64
N GLU A 136 14.90 -1.85 2.92
CA GLU A 136 15.42 -1.80 4.29
C GLU A 136 15.06 -0.49 5.02
N ASP A 137 14.94 0.62 4.29
CA ASP A 137 14.59 1.92 4.88
C ASP A 137 13.09 2.02 5.17
N GLN A 138 12.22 1.52 4.27
CA GLN A 138 10.79 1.36 4.57
C GLN A 138 10.54 0.48 5.81
N ILE A 139 11.33 -0.58 5.99
CA ILE A 139 11.26 -1.43 7.18
C ILE A 139 11.67 -0.64 8.44
N LYS A 140 12.76 0.13 8.40
CA LYS A 140 13.17 0.99 9.53
C LYS A 140 12.10 2.04 9.86
N ASP A 141 11.49 2.65 8.84
CA ASP A 141 10.48 3.70 9.04
C ASP A 141 9.16 3.12 9.57
N LEU A 142 8.79 1.88 9.21
CA LEU A 142 7.74 1.13 9.89
C LEU A 142 8.04 0.90 11.38
N VAL A 143 9.30 0.60 11.73
CA VAL A 143 9.69 0.46 13.15
C VAL A 143 9.62 1.81 13.87
N LYS A 144 10.14 2.90 13.29
CA LYS A 144 9.97 4.26 13.84
C LYS A 144 8.50 4.62 14.06
N PHE A 145 7.63 4.27 13.10
CA PHE A 145 6.19 4.45 13.18
C PHE A 145 5.59 3.68 14.37
N ILE A 146 5.93 2.40 14.54
CA ILE A 146 5.50 1.60 15.69
C ILE A 146 5.96 2.24 17.02
N ARG A 147 7.20 2.73 17.11
CA ARG A 147 7.74 3.43 18.30
C ARG A 147 6.97 4.71 18.61
N LYS A 148 6.91 5.65 17.65
CA LYS A 148 6.26 6.96 17.85
C LYS A 148 4.75 6.85 18.06
N GLU A 149 4.07 5.94 17.35
CA GLU A 149 2.60 5.90 17.36
C GLU A 149 1.99 4.97 18.39
N PHE A 150 2.44 3.72 18.49
CA PHE A 150 1.83 2.74 19.40
C PHE A 150 2.51 2.67 20.76
N GLN A 151 3.80 3.06 20.83
CA GLN A 151 4.58 2.96 22.07
C GLN A 151 4.83 4.31 22.76
N LYS A 152 4.72 5.41 22.01
CA LYS A 152 5.02 6.79 22.45
C LYS A 152 6.44 6.92 23.01
N GLN A 153 7.39 6.32 22.29
CA GLN A 153 8.85 6.42 22.51
C GLN A 153 9.47 7.47 21.59
#